data_AF-A0A370KXF7-F1
#
_entry.id   AF-A0A370KXF7-F1
#
_cell.length_a   1.000
_cell.length_b   1.000
_cell.length_c   1.000
_cell.angle_alpha   90.00
_cell.angle_beta   90.00
_cell.angle_gamma   90.00
#
_symmetry.space_group_name_H-M   'P 1'
#
loop_
_entity.id
_entity.type
_entity.pdbx_description
1 polymer ?
#
loop_
_entity_poly.entity_id
_entity_poly.type
_entity_poly.pdbx_seq_one_letter_code
_entity_poly.pdbx_strand_id
1 'polypeptide(L)'
;MLKQISLIFAVSLAVGVAGCATDPIVTSQTVIVAGVGPVEVEQLDVEIVDVDPAERMVVVRQGRQTWPVAVPEVFGDLQNINAGDRVQIRRVEGVVLGARRARKGAKPAIVYTEAVSAPSFQNLPDKFVVRSLTVTARFESFDPATGLVSYVGPAGPRTRTVSDPVIKSDIRRLRRGDMVELTFAEGFHFQKY
;
A
#
# COMPACT_ATOMS: atom_id res chain seq x y z
N MET A 1 3.53 2.88 -29.23
CA MET A 1 2.66 1.85 -28.65
C MET A 1 2.66 2.06 -27.15
N LEU A 2 1.58 2.64 -26.61
CA LEU A 2 1.50 3.09 -25.21
C LEU A 2 0.81 1.99 -24.39
N LYS A 3 1.55 1.36 -23.47
CA LYS A 3 1.04 0.33 -22.56
C LYS A 3 0.16 1.02 -21.50
N GLN A 4 -1.13 0.72 -21.51
CA GLN A 4 -2.10 1.26 -20.55
C GLN A 4 -1.75 0.76 -19.15
N ILE A 5 -1.42 1.68 -18.25
CA ILE A 5 -1.31 1.44 -16.81
C ILE A 5 -2.72 1.63 -16.25
N SER A 6 -3.42 0.52 -15.99
CA SER A 6 -4.73 0.55 -15.34
C SER A 6 -4.55 0.84 -13.85
N LEU A 7 -4.94 2.04 -13.46
CA LEU A 7 -5.10 2.50 -12.08
C LEU A 7 -6.41 1.96 -11.50
N ILE A 8 -6.38 1.23 -10.38
CA ILE A 8 -7.59 0.83 -9.67
C ILE A 8 -8.02 1.96 -8.73
N PHE A 9 -9.19 2.55 -9.00
CA PHE A 9 -9.96 3.40 -8.08
C PHE A 9 -10.85 2.49 -7.22
N ALA A 10 -10.69 2.53 -5.89
CA ALA A 10 -11.68 1.93 -4.99
C ALA A 10 -12.83 2.94 -4.79
N VAL A 11 -13.96 2.71 -5.45
CA VAL A 11 -15.23 3.38 -5.14
C VAL A 11 -16.18 2.32 -4.60
N SER A 12 -16.44 2.37 -3.30
CA SER A 12 -17.42 1.51 -2.64
C SER A 12 -18.81 2.13 -2.75
N LEU A 13 -19.63 1.62 -3.67
CA LEU A 13 -21.09 1.80 -3.66
C LEU A 13 -21.76 0.42 -3.68
N ALA A 14 -22.39 0.08 -2.56
CA ALA A 14 -23.19 -1.11 -2.40
C ALA A 14 -24.53 -0.95 -3.14
N VAL A 15 -24.65 -1.54 -4.34
CA VAL A 15 -25.95 -1.90 -4.94
C VAL A 15 -25.79 -3.27 -5.58
N GLY A 16 -26.63 -4.21 -5.14
CA GLY A 16 -26.61 -5.60 -5.57
C GLY A 16 -26.88 -5.74 -7.06
N VAL A 17 -25.87 -6.22 -7.77
CA VAL A 17 -26.00 -6.90 -9.06
C VAL A 17 -25.09 -8.12 -8.96
N ALA A 18 -25.63 -9.31 -9.20
CA ALA A 18 -24.83 -10.52 -9.42
C ALA A 18 -24.09 -10.39 -10.76
N GLY A 19 -23.14 -9.47 -10.81
CA GLY A 19 -22.14 -9.36 -11.87
C GLY A 19 -20.96 -10.22 -11.49
N CYS A 20 -20.46 -11.02 -12.43
CA CYS A 20 -19.16 -11.68 -12.33
C CYS A 20 -18.15 -10.68 -11.75
N ALA A 21 -17.69 -10.90 -10.51
CA ALA A 21 -16.68 -10.05 -9.91
C ALA A 21 -15.44 -10.06 -10.81
N THR A 22 -15.21 -8.95 -11.50
CA THR A 22 -14.03 -8.73 -12.34
C THR A 22 -12.81 -8.37 -11.50
N ASP A 23 -13.02 -8.04 -10.23
CA ASP A 23 -11.99 -7.64 -9.29
C ASP A 23 -11.67 -8.77 -8.31
N PRO A 24 -10.41 -8.86 -7.84
CA PRO A 24 -10.05 -9.84 -6.82
C PRO A 24 -10.87 -9.63 -5.54
N ILE A 25 -11.27 -10.73 -4.94
CA ILE A 25 -11.87 -10.80 -3.61
C ILE A 25 -10.77 -10.50 -2.59
N VAL A 26 -10.91 -9.36 -1.93
CA VAL A 26 -10.08 -8.93 -0.81
C VAL A 26 -10.92 -8.96 0.46
N THR A 27 -10.42 -9.61 1.51
CA THR A 27 -11.03 -9.55 2.83
C THR A 27 -10.27 -8.55 3.69
N SER A 28 -10.95 -7.58 4.29
CA SER A 28 -10.33 -6.56 5.14
C SER A 28 -10.72 -6.72 6.60
N GLN A 29 -9.77 -6.46 7.49
CA GLN A 29 -10.01 -6.39 8.93
C GLN A 29 -9.30 -5.17 9.52
N THR A 30 -9.99 -4.42 10.38
CA THR A 30 -9.36 -3.33 11.14
C THR A 30 -8.59 -3.90 12.34
N VAL A 31 -7.30 -3.57 12.44
CA VAL A 31 -6.44 -3.90 13.58
C VAL A 31 -5.95 -2.61 14.24
N ILE A 32 -5.99 -2.54 15.57
CA ILE A 32 -5.43 -1.40 16.29
C ILE A 32 -3.92 -1.60 16.47
N VAL A 33 -3.13 -0.75 15.82
CA VAL A 33 -1.66 -0.74 15.93
C VAL A 33 -1.24 0.30 16.96
N ALA A 34 -0.40 -0.08 17.93
CA ALA A 34 0.07 0.84 18.96
C ALA A 34 0.92 1.97 18.34
N GLY A 35 0.63 3.21 18.71
CA GLY A 35 1.29 4.40 18.15
C GLY A 35 0.82 4.83 16.76
N VAL A 36 -0.10 4.08 16.13
CA VAL A 36 -0.66 4.41 14.81
C VAL A 36 -2.19 4.53 14.85
N GLY A 37 -2.89 3.68 15.60
CA GLY A 37 -4.35 3.62 15.65
C GLY A 37 -4.93 2.54 14.73
N PRO A 38 -6.20 2.67 14.28
CA PRO A 38 -6.83 1.66 13.43
C PRO A 38 -6.15 1.59 12.06
N VAL A 39 -5.83 0.37 11.63
CA VAL A 39 -5.16 0.05 10.37
C VAL A 39 -5.93 -1.07 9.69
N GLU A 40 -6.26 -0.88 8.42
CA GLU A 40 -6.85 -1.94 7.60
C GLU A 40 -5.79 -2.94 7.17
N VAL A 41 -6.03 -4.20 7.51
CA VAL A 41 -5.24 -5.35 7.03
C VAL A 41 -6.08 -6.06 5.97
N GLU A 42 -5.64 -5.93 4.73
CA GLU A 42 -6.20 -6.65 3.60
C GLU A 42 -5.61 -8.06 3.53
N GLN A 43 -6.43 -9.04 3.21
CA GLN A 43 -6.05 -10.41 2.96
C GLN A 43 -6.49 -10.82 1.55
N LEU A 44 -5.55 -11.45 0.84
CA LEU A 44 -5.77 -12.07 -0.46
C LEU A 44 -5.25 -13.50 -0.43
N ASP A 45 -6.12 -14.44 -0.79
CA ASP A 45 -5.75 -15.83 -1.01
C ASP A 45 -5.66 -16.06 -2.52
N VAL A 46 -4.47 -16.41 -3.00
CA VAL A 46 -4.14 -16.49 -4.42
C VAL A 46 -3.28 -17.71 -4.74
N GLU A 47 -3.24 -18.09 -6.02
CA GLU A 47 -2.32 -19.09 -6.55
C GLU A 47 -1.20 -18.40 -7.34
N ILE A 48 0.05 -18.79 -7.14
CA ILE A 48 1.17 -18.35 -7.97
C ILE A 48 1.07 -19.08 -9.30
N VAL A 49 1.05 -18.34 -10.42
CA VAL A 49 1.03 -18.94 -11.77
C VAL A 49 2.34 -18.80 -12.50
N ASP A 50 3.17 -17.82 -12.12
CA ASP A 50 4.50 -17.61 -12.68
C ASP A 50 5.40 -16.86 -11.69
N VAL A 51 6.71 -17.05 -11.81
CA VAL A 51 7.73 -16.44 -10.95
C VAL A 51 8.88 -15.96 -11.83
N ASP A 52 9.21 -14.67 -11.72
CA ASP A 52 10.39 -14.04 -12.32
C ASP A 52 11.34 -13.59 -11.20
N PRO A 53 12.34 -14.41 -10.84
CA PRO A 53 13.30 -14.05 -9.80
C PRO A 53 14.20 -12.88 -10.18
N ALA A 54 14.47 -12.65 -11.47
CA ALA A 54 15.37 -11.60 -11.93
C ALA A 54 14.76 -10.22 -11.73
N GLU A 55 13.47 -10.08 -12.04
CA GLU A 55 12.70 -8.84 -11.83
C GLU A 55 12.03 -8.78 -10.45
N ARG A 56 12.16 -9.83 -9.63
CA ARG A 56 11.47 -10.03 -8.34
C ARG A 56 9.96 -9.84 -8.45
N MET A 57 9.37 -10.43 -9.48
CA MET A 57 7.94 -10.38 -9.76
C MET A 57 7.33 -11.77 -9.67
N VAL A 58 6.11 -11.87 -9.15
CA VAL A 58 5.28 -13.07 -9.26
C VAL A 58 3.99 -12.72 -9.98
N VAL A 59 3.46 -13.63 -10.77
CA VAL A 59 2.10 -13.52 -11.30
C VAL A 59 1.20 -14.35 -10.41
N VAL A 60 0.17 -13.72 -9.87
CA VAL A 60 -0.81 -14.38 -8.99
C VAL A 60 -2.13 -14.54 -9.72
N ARG A 61 -2.94 -15.50 -9.27
CA ARG A 61 -4.27 -15.82 -9.80
C ARG A 61 -5.29 -15.93 -8.68
N GLN A 62 -6.46 -15.34 -8.90
CA GLN A 62 -7.65 -15.59 -8.07
C GLN A 62 -8.87 -15.73 -8.98
N GLY A 63 -9.49 -16.92 -8.96
CA GLY A 63 -10.54 -17.26 -9.92
C GLY A 63 -10.03 -17.15 -11.37
N ARG A 64 -10.63 -16.25 -12.16
CA ARG A 64 -10.23 -15.97 -13.55
C ARG A 64 -9.25 -14.81 -13.69
N GLN A 65 -8.96 -14.09 -12.61
CA GLN A 65 -8.10 -12.90 -12.64
C GLN A 65 -6.65 -13.30 -12.44
N THR A 66 -5.75 -12.68 -13.20
CA THR A 66 -4.30 -12.80 -13.04
C THR A 66 -3.65 -11.43 -13.08
N TRP A 67 -2.67 -11.19 -12.22
CA TRP A 67 -1.94 -9.92 -12.20
C TRP A 67 -0.52 -10.08 -11.65
N PRO A 68 0.43 -9.22 -12.06
CA PRO A 68 1.78 -9.23 -11.53
C PRO A 68 1.86 -8.53 -10.17
N VAL A 69 2.72 -9.04 -9.28
CA VAL A 69 2.98 -8.53 -7.93
C VAL A 69 4.49 -8.46 -7.72
N ALA A 70 4.98 -7.29 -7.32
CA ALA A 70 6.38 -7.11 -6.93
C ALA A 70 6.61 -7.68 -5.54
N VAL A 71 7.68 -8.47 -5.37
CA VAL A 71 8.04 -9.09 -4.08
C VAL A 71 9.24 -8.37 -3.46
N PRO A 72 9.05 -7.68 -2.31
CA PRO A 72 10.15 -7.00 -1.60
C PRO A 72 11.34 -7.93 -1.30
N GLU A 73 12.58 -7.39 -1.31
CA GLU A 73 13.82 -8.14 -1.03
C GLU A 73 13.84 -8.78 0.35
N VAL A 74 13.23 -8.11 1.31
CA VAL A 74 13.08 -8.56 2.70
C VAL A 74 12.32 -9.90 2.85
N PHE A 75 11.58 -10.36 1.83
CA PHE A 75 11.04 -11.73 1.80
C PHE A 75 12.06 -12.80 1.42
N GLY A 76 13.33 -12.41 1.23
CA GLY A 76 14.41 -13.28 0.84
C GLY A 76 14.38 -13.65 -0.64
N ASP A 77 14.96 -14.80 -0.94
CA ASP A 77 14.97 -15.35 -2.29
C ASP A 77 13.59 -15.96 -2.65
N LEU A 78 13.17 -15.76 -3.90
CA LEU A 78 11.95 -16.34 -4.45
C LEU A 78 12.11 -17.82 -4.81
N GLN A 79 13.29 -18.41 -4.66
CA GLN A 79 13.55 -19.83 -4.96
C GLN A 79 12.62 -20.83 -4.25
N ASN A 80 11.98 -20.45 -3.14
CA ASN A 80 11.04 -21.31 -2.42
C ASN A 80 9.57 -21.14 -2.86
N ILE A 81 9.31 -20.27 -3.83
CA ILE A 81 7.99 -20.00 -4.41
C ILE A 81 7.97 -20.54 -5.84
N ASN A 82 6.97 -21.35 -6.16
CA ASN A 82 6.81 -22.00 -7.46
C ASN A 82 5.41 -21.76 -8.03
N ALA A 83 5.28 -21.88 -9.35
CA ALA A 83 3.98 -21.96 -9.99
C ALA A 83 3.16 -23.14 -9.41
N GLY A 84 1.88 -22.90 -9.14
CA GLY A 84 0.96 -23.81 -8.47
C GLY A 84 0.88 -23.62 -6.95
N ASP A 85 1.81 -22.88 -6.33
CA ASP A 85 1.76 -22.62 -4.89
C ASP A 85 0.53 -21.79 -4.52
N ARG A 86 -0.16 -22.18 -3.44
CA ARG A 86 -1.22 -21.39 -2.84
C ARG A 86 -0.67 -20.56 -1.69
N VAL A 87 -1.02 -19.29 -1.70
CA VAL A 87 -0.42 -18.32 -0.79
C VAL A 87 -1.50 -17.38 -0.26
N GLN A 88 -1.40 -17.10 1.03
CA GLN A 88 -2.12 -16.05 1.69
C GLN A 88 -1.19 -14.84 1.81
N ILE A 89 -1.64 -13.73 1.25
CA ILE A 89 -0.97 -12.45 1.32
C ILE A 89 -1.81 -11.57 2.24
N ARG A 90 -1.19 -11.04 3.30
CA ARG A 90 -1.79 -10.00 4.13
C ARG A 90 -1.01 -8.71 3.97
N ARG A 91 -1.71 -7.60 3.77
CA ARG A 91 -1.10 -6.29 3.54
C ARG A 91 -1.73 -5.25 4.44
N VAL A 92 -0.88 -4.42 5.01
CA VAL A 92 -1.24 -3.14 5.59
C VAL A 92 -0.98 -2.07 4.53
N GLU A 93 -2.03 -1.41 4.05
CA GLU A 93 -1.85 -0.25 3.17
C GLU A 93 -1.12 0.87 3.91
N GLY A 94 -0.22 1.58 3.21
CA GLY A 94 0.74 2.51 3.82
C GLY A 94 0.13 3.51 4.82
N VAL A 95 0.58 3.43 6.07
CA VAL A 95 0.24 4.35 7.16
C VAL A 95 1.10 5.60 7.06
N VAL A 96 0.50 6.79 7.12
CA VAL A 96 1.25 8.05 7.10
C VAL A 96 2.00 8.22 8.43
N LEU A 97 3.33 8.26 8.36
CA LEU A 97 4.25 8.49 9.50
C LEU A 97 4.80 9.91 9.54
N GLY A 98 4.65 10.67 8.46
CA GLY A 98 5.08 12.06 8.42
C GLY A 98 4.66 12.73 7.13
N ALA A 99 4.51 14.04 7.19
CA ALA A 99 4.18 14.86 6.04
C ALA A 99 4.91 16.20 6.15
N ARG A 100 5.63 16.57 5.10
CA ARG A 100 6.27 17.89 5.02
C ARG A 100 6.28 18.41 3.59
N ARG A 101 6.47 19.72 3.43
CA ARG A 101 6.74 20.30 2.11
C ARG A 101 8.03 19.72 1.55
N ALA A 102 8.02 19.38 0.27
CA ALA A 102 9.20 18.93 -0.44
C ALA A 102 10.17 20.09 -0.69
N ARG A 103 11.42 19.77 -0.98
CA ARG A 103 12.40 20.78 -1.42
C ARG A 103 11.95 21.44 -2.73
N LYS A 104 12.31 22.72 -2.92
CA LYS A 104 12.00 23.45 -4.16
C LYS A 104 12.56 22.69 -5.37
N GLY A 105 11.73 22.48 -6.38
CA GLY A 105 12.10 21.75 -7.61
C GLY A 105 12.02 20.22 -7.52
N ALA A 106 11.51 19.67 -6.41
CA ALA A 106 11.29 18.22 -6.30
C ALA A 106 10.31 17.70 -7.36
N LYS A 107 10.60 16.53 -7.91
CA LYS A 107 9.76 15.82 -8.90
C LYS A 107 8.99 14.68 -8.22
N PRO A 108 7.83 14.26 -8.75
CA PRO A 108 7.12 13.09 -8.25
C PRO A 108 8.04 11.86 -8.27
N ALA A 109 8.14 11.18 -7.13
CA ALA A 109 9.01 10.01 -6.96
C ALA A 109 8.52 9.13 -5.81
N ILE A 110 8.90 7.85 -5.84
CA ILE A 110 8.77 6.94 -4.69
C ILE A 110 10.18 6.47 -4.37
N VAL A 111 10.59 6.67 -3.12
CA VAL A 111 11.86 6.18 -2.60
C VAL A 111 11.55 5.19 -1.49
N TYR A 112 11.93 3.93 -1.70
CA TYR A 112 11.80 2.90 -0.68
C TYR A 112 13.01 2.97 0.24
N THR A 113 12.74 2.92 1.55
CA THR A 113 13.79 2.83 2.56
C THR A 113 13.51 1.60 3.39
N GLU A 114 14.36 0.59 3.26
CA GLU A 114 14.27 -0.62 4.08
C GLU A 114 14.68 -0.31 5.51
N ALA A 115 13.75 0.25 6.28
CA ALA A 115 13.84 0.28 7.72
C ALA A 115 13.27 -1.05 8.23
N VAL A 116 14.16 -2.03 8.44
CA VAL A 116 13.82 -3.38 8.94
C VAL A 116 13.07 -3.33 10.29
N SER A 117 13.12 -2.21 11.01
CA SER A 117 12.38 -2.03 12.26
C SER A 117 12.07 -0.55 12.48
N ALA A 118 11.06 0.01 11.81
CA ALA A 118 10.50 1.27 12.27
C ALA A 118 9.67 1.02 13.54
N PRO A 119 9.82 1.80 14.62
CA PRO A 119 9.09 1.61 15.89
C PRO A 119 7.57 1.84 15.79
N SER A 120 7.06 2.15 14.60
CA SER A 120 5.67 2.56 14.34
C SER A 120 4.68 1.40 14.17
N PHE A 121 5.12 0.15 14.01
CA PHE A 121 4.22 -1.01 13.93
C PHE A 121 4.38 -1.97 15.09
N GLN A 122 4.29 -1.45 16.32
CA GLN A 122 4.25 -2.29 17.51
C GLN A 122 2.92 -3.06 17.55
N ASN A 123 3.00 -4.37 17.83
CA ASN A 123 1.86 -5.30 17.95
C ASN A 123 1.14 -5.66 16.63
N LEU A 124 1.77 -5.51 15.47
CA LEU A 124 1.31 -6.31 14.32
C LEU A 124 1.44 -7.81 14.68
N PRO A 125 0.54 -8.69 14.19
CA PRO A 125 0.68 -10.13 14.38
C PRO A 125 2.09 -10.59 13.96
N ASP A 126 2.64 -11.57 14.68
CA ASP A 126 3.95 -12.15 14.36
C ASP A 126 4.07 -12.43 12.85
N LYS A 127 5.23 -12.09 12.26
CA LYS A 127 5.64 -12.31 10.86
C LYS A 127 5.29 -11.23 9.81
N PHE A 128 4.71 -10.10 10.18
CA PHE A 128 4.68 -8.97 9.24
C PHE A 128 6.08 -8.41 9.01
N VAL A 129 6.43 -8.28 7.74
CA VAL A 129 7.59 -7.56 7.26
C VAL A 129 7.20 -6.12 6.97
N VAL A 130 7.85 -5.20 7.67
CA VAL A 130 7.56 -3.77 7.59
C VAL A 130 8.65 -3.07 6.79
N ARG A 131 8.25 -2.14 5.93
CA ARG A 131 9.18 -1.20 5.28
C ARG A 131 8.64 0.22 5.33
N SER A 132 9.55 1.18 5.26
CA SER A 132 9.20 2.59 5.10
C SER A 132 9.39 3.03 3.66
N LEU A 133 8.64 4.05 3.23
CA LEU A 133 8.84 4.67 1.94
C LEU A 133 8.48 6.15 2.01
N THR A 134 9.18 6.94 1.21
CA THR A 134 8.87 8.36 1.02
C THR A 134 8.27 8.55 -0.36
N VAL A 135 7.03 9.04 -0.42
CA VAL A 135 6.42 9.49 -1.67
C VAL A 135 6.57 10.99 -1.77
N THR A 136 7.21 11.44 -2.85
CA THR A 136 7.11 12.83 -3.29
C THR A 136 5.90 12.95 -4.22
N ALA A 137 4.90 13.73 -3.81
CA ALA A 137 3.62 13.83 -4.50
C ALA A 137 3.09 15.27 -4.51
N ARG A 138 2.11 15.53 -5.37
CA ARG A 138 1.35 16.77 -5.31
C ARG A 138 0.20 16.62 -4.30
N PHE A 139 0.13 17.50 -3.32
CA PHE A 139 -0.95 17.54 -2.35
C PHE A 139 -2.25 18.07 -2.98
N GLU A 140 -3.38 17.39 -2.75
CA GLU A 140 -4.69 17.82 -3.26
C GLU A 140 -5.58 18.37 -2.14
N SER A 141 -5.76 17.61 -1.06
CA SER A 141 -6.64 18.02 0.05
C SER A 141 -6.35 17.26 1.34
N PHE A 142 -6.84 17.81 2.45
CA PHE A 142 -6.93 17.14 3.73
C PHE A 142 -8.27 17.47 4.39
N ASP A 143 -9.02 16.43 4.76
CA ASP A 143 -10.23 16.56 5.54
C ASP A 143 -9.91 16.34 7.03
N PRO A 144 -9.98 17.38 7.88
CA PRO A 144 -9.67 17.27 9.29
C PRO A 144 -10.72 16.50 10.10
N ALA A 145 -11.95 16.35 9.60
CA ALA A 145 -13.03 15.63 10.29
C ALA A 145 -12.82 14.11 10.18
N THR A 146 -12.50 13.63 8.98
CA THR A 146 -12.24 12.21 8.71
C THR A 146 -10.77 11.82 8.84
N GLY A 147 -9.85 12.79 8.82
CA GLY A 147 -8.41 12.55 8.82
C GLY A 147 -7.87 12.05 7.47
N LEU A 148 -8.63 12.22 6.38
CA LEU A 148 -8.23 11.73 5.05
C LEU A 148 -7.35 12.75 4.32
N VAL A 149 -6.15 12.33 3.92
CA VAL A 149 -5.26 13.09 3.03
C VAL A 149 -5.31 12.54 1.61
N SER A 150 -5.46 13.43 0.64
CA SER A 150 -5.48 13.11 -0.79
C SER A 150 -4.30 13.74 -1.51
N TYR A 151 -3.63 12.96 -2.35
CA TYR A 151 -2.46 13.38 -3.12
C TYR A 151 -2.39 12.69 -4.48
N VAL A 152 -1.63 13.26 -5.41
CA VAL A 152 -1.30 12.64 -6.70
C VAL A 152 0.19 12.32 -6.72
N GLY A 153 0.50 11.02 -6.58
CA GLY A 153 1.86 10.49 -6.65
C GLY A 153 2.20 9.93 -8.04
N PRO A 154 3.39 9.33 -8.20
CA PRO A 154 3.80 8.70 -9.46
C PRO A 154 2.89 7.56 -9.92
N ALA A 155 2.26 6.86 -8.97
CA ALA A 155 1.28 5.80 -9.23
C ALA A 155 -0.16 6.33 -9.37
N GLY A 156 -0.34 7.66 -9.52
CA GLY A 156 -1.63 8.33 -9.65
C GLY A 156 -2.25 8.83 -8.33
N PRO A 157 -3.54 9.23 -8.35
CA PRO A 157 -4.24 9.75 -7.18
C PRO A 157 -4.45 8.68 -6.10
N ARG A 158 -4.26 9.06 -4.84
CA ARG A 158 -4.44 8.21 -3.65
C ARG A 158 -5.01 9.00 -2.50
N THR A 159 -5.75 8.30 -1.64
CA THR A 159 -6.26 8.81 -0.37
C THR A 159 -5.78 7.90 0.77
N ARG A 160 -5.36 8.51 1.89
CA ARG A 160 -4.85 7.78 3.05
C ARG A 160 -5.38 8.38 4.35
N THR A 161 -5.62 7.53 5.34
CA THR A 161 -6.00 7.96 6.68
C THR A 161 -4.76 8.40 7.45
N VAL A 162 -4.88 9.52 8.14
CA VAL A 162 -3.89 10.03 9.09
C VAL A 162 -4.53 10.01 10.45
N SER A 163 -3.96 9.25 11.39
CA SER A 163 -4.49 9.16 12.75
C SER A 163 -3.75 10.09 13.72
N ASP A 164 -2.43 10.20 13.55
CA ASP A 164 -1.56 10.96 14.44
C ASP A 164 -1.88 12.47 14.44
N PRO A 165 -2.15 13.08 15.61
CA PRO A 165 -2.56 14.49 15.70
C PRO A 165 -1.44 15.47 15.33
N VAL A 166 -0.17 15.13 15.56
CA VAL A 166 0.98 15.96 15.17
C VAL A 166 1.08 16.01 13.65
N ILE A 167 1.00 14.85 13.00
CA ILE A 167 1.00 14.75 11.53
C ILE A 167 -0.21 15.50 10.95
N LYS A 168 -1.41 15.35 11.54
CA LYS A 168 -2.59 16.13 11.13
C LYS A 168 -2.31 17.63 11.20
N SER A 169 -1.61 18.11 12.23
CA SER A 169 -1.26 19.52 12.38
C SER A 169 -0.30 20.00 11.28
N ASP A 170 0.66 19.16 10.89
CA ASP A 170 1.61 19.48 9.82
C ASP A 170 0.92 19.52 8.45
N ILE A 171 0.02 18.55 8.18
CA ILE A 171 -0.74 18.49 6.93
C ILE A 171 -1.66 19.70 6.77
N ARG A 172 -2.26 20.22 7.86
CA ARG A 172 -3.11 21.43 7.82
C ARG A 172 -2.37 22.67 7.31
N ARG A 173 -1.03 22.68 7.35
CA ARG A 173 -0.20 23.79 6.85
C ARG A 173 0.10 23.69 5.35
N LEU A 174 -0.21 22.54 4.74
CA LEU A 174 0.01 22.28 3.32
C LEU A 174 -1.11 22.92 2.50
N ARG A 175 -0.77 23.36 1.29
CA ARG A 175 -1.70 23.97 0.34
C ARG A 175 -1.87 23.06 -0.87
N ARG A 176 -3.07 23.03 -1.42
CA ARG A 176 -3.34 22.34 -2.68
C ARG A 176 -2.32 22.77 -3.75
N GLY A 177 -1.76 21.79 -4.45
CA GLY A 177 -0.74 21.98 -5.47
C GLY A 177 0.70 21.94 -4.93
N ASP A 178 0.91 21.97 -3.61
CA ASP A 178 2.25 21.84 -3.04
C ASP A 178 2.87 20.48 -3.41
N MET A 179 4.15 20.48 -3.73
CA MET A 179 4.95 19.26 -3.70
C MET A 179 5.27 18.93 -2.24
N VAL A 180 4.95 17.71 -1.83
CA VAL A 180 5.07 17.23 -0.45
C VAL A 180 5.82 15.91 -0.43
N GLU A 181 6.55 15.68 0.64
CA GLU A 181 7.14 14.39 0.98
C GLU A 181 6.30 13.77 2.09
N LEU A 182 5.63 12.67 1.74
CA LEU A 182 4.84 11.84 2.65
C LEU A 182 5.65 10.60 2.98
N THR A 183 5.93 10.40 4.26
CA THR A 183 6.56 9.17 4.74
C THR A 183 5.46 8.19 5.12
N PHE A 184 5.55 6.98 4.60
CA PHE A 184 4.66 5.88 4.95
C PHE A 184 5.45 4.74 5.55
N ALA A 185 4.75 3.90 6.30
CA ALA A 185 5.18 2.54 6.48
C ALA A 185 4.10 1.56 6.04
N GLU A 186 4.54 0.48 5.40
CA GLU A 186 3.71 -0.59 4.86
C GLU A 186 4.10 -1.88 5.57
N GLY A 187 3.13 -2.80 5.71
CA GLY A 187 3.36 -4.12 6.26
C GLY A 187 2.90 -5.20 5.29
N PHE A 188 3.69 -6.25 5.15
CA PHE A 188 3.35 -7.41 4.33
C PHE A 188 3.59 -8.69 5.12
N HIS A 189 2.67 -9.64 5.05
CA HIS A 189 2.85 -11.00 5.54
C HIS A 189 2.51 -11.96 4.42
N PHE A 190 3.34 -12.99 4.26
CA PHE A 190 3.20 -13.99 3.23
C PHE A 190 3.25 -15.38 3.87
N GLN A 191 2.27 -16.21 3.55
CA GLN A 191 2.19 -17.57 4.04
C GLN A 191 1.77 -18.53 2.93
N LYS A 192 2.63 -19.49 2.61
CA LYS A 192 2.33 -20.63 1.74
C LYS A 192 1.59 -21.72 2.51
N TYR A 193 0.63 -22.42 1.88
CA TYR A 193 -0.08 -23.56 2.46
C TYR A 193 -0.46 -24.61 1.41
#